data_AF-A0AAE0M776-F1
#
_entry.id   AF-A0AAE0M776-F1
#
_cell.length_a   1.000
_cell.length_b   1.000
_cell.length_c   1.000
_cell.angle_alpha   90.00
_cell.angle_beta   90.00
_cell.angle_gamma   90.00
#
_symmetry.space_group_name_H-M   'P 1'
#
loop_
_entity.id
_entity.type
_entity.pdbx_description
1 polymer ?
#
loop_
_entity_poly.entity_id
_entity_poly.type
_entity_poly.pdbx_seq_one_letter_code
_entity_poly.pdbx_strand_id
1 'polypeptide(L)'
;MKTTAMIPSATALTSVVLALFAGSSSAFWGQLRLDTVCSEGCNTILNLKDYNTGSTYTCGTVNPTFCTSEGLCRVFCTETSPGGFNFFVQYWHTNDGCNNLDFQGALDSHHGWCCGGTPCDIGA
;
A
#
# COMPACT_ATOMS: atom_id res chain seq x y z
N MET A 1 32.21 47.52 -52.40
CA MET A 1 33.33 47.01 -51.56
C MET A 1 32.70 46.43 -50.30
N LYS A 2 32.72 45.09 -50.17
CA LYS A 2 33.45 44.33 -49.12
C LYS A 2 33.01 44.77 -47.71
N THR A 3 32.40 43.93 -46.88
CA THR A 3 33.00 42.69 -46.37
C THR A 3 31.92 41.80 -45.72
N THR A 4 31.87 40.54 -46.15
CA THR A 4 31.26 39.40 -45.45
C THR A 4 31.97 39.15 -44.12
N ALA A 5 31.22 38.92 -43.04
CA ALA A 5 31.75 38.27 -41.85
C ALA A 5 30.79 37.15 -41.40
N MET A 6 31.40 35.99 -41.19
CA MET A 6 30.79 34.70 -40.86
C MET A 6 30.57 34.51 -39.35
N ILE A 7 29.70 33.55 -39.04
CA ILE A 7 29.13 33.11 -37.75
C ILE A 7 30.17 32.39 -36.86
N PRO A 8 29.99 32.36 -35.52
CA PRO A 8 29.71 31.08 -34.84
C PRO A 8 28.54 31.25 -33.83
N SER A 9 27.43 30.53 -33.97
CA SER A 9 27.21 29.19 -33.42
C SER A 9 27.53 29.12 -31.93
N ALA A 10 26.63 29.65 -31.11
CA ALA A 10 26.59 29.38 -29.68
C ALA A 10 25.61 28.22 -29.45
N THR A 11 26.20 27.05 -29.29
CA THR A 11 25.61 25.78 -28.92
C THR A 11 24.58 25.96 -27.80
N ALA A 12 23.36 25.50 -28.04
CA ALA A 12 22.31 25.39 -27.05
C ALA A 12 22.84 24.63 -25.82
N LEU A 13 22.84 25.27 -24.66
CA LEU A 13 22.99 24.58 -23.39
C LEU A 13 21.67 23.86 -23.11
N THR A 14 21.52 22.66 -23.65
CA THR A 14 20.47 21.73 -23.27
C THR A 14 20.71 21.39 -21.81
N SER A 15 19.98 22.06 -20.90
CA SER A 15 19.92 21.67 -19.50
C SER A 15 19.36 20.25 -19.44
N VAL A 16 20.23 19.26 -19.24
CA VAL A 16 19.82 17.91 -18.86
C VAL A 16 19.26 18.03 -17.45
N VAL A 17 17.94 18.16 -17.34
CA VAL A 17 17.24 17.87 -16.09
C VAL A 17 17.36 16.37 -15.91
N LEU A 18 18.34 15.95 -15.10
CA LEU A 18 18.44 14.59 -14.60
C LEU A 18 17.28 14.42 -13.61
N ALA A 19 16.10 14.04 -14.13
CA ALA A 19 15.01 13.57 -13.29
C ALA A 19 15.44 12.21 -12.72
N LEU A 20 16.15 12.26 -11.59
CA LEU A 20 16.21 11.11 -10.69
C LEU A 20 14.78 10.85 -10.22
N PHE A 21 14.05 10.01 -10.95
CA PHE A 21 13.04 9.17 -10.33
C PHE A 21 13.81 8.14 -9.51
N ALA A 22 14.40 8.58 -8.39
CA ALA A 22 14.54 7.71 -7.24
C ALA A 22 13.09 7.36 -6.90
N GLY A 23 12.64 6.20 -7.37
CA GLY A 23 11.33 5.66 -7.07
C GLY A 23 11.20 5.73 -5.56
N SER A 24 10.34 6.64 -5.09
CA SER A 24 9.75 6.46 -3.78
C SER A 24 9.14 5.08 -3.86
N SER A 25 9.65 4.12 -3.09
CA SER A 25 8.86 2.94 -2.77
C SER A 25 7.51 3.49 -2.37
N SER A 26 6.47 3.29 -3.19
CA SER A 26 5.16 3.82 -2.86
C SER A 26 4.65 2.93 -1.75
N ALA A 27 5.07 3.29 -0.54
CA ALA A 27 4.60 2.75 0.71
C ALA A 27 3.07 2.65 0.60
N PHE A 28 2.51 1.49 0.94
CA PHE A 28 1.10 1.21 0.74
C PHE A 28 0.27 2.34 1.37
N TRP A 29 -0.58 2.96 0.56
CA TRP A 29 -1.53 3.95 1.03
C TRP A 29 -2.93 3.49 0.62
N GLY A 30 -3.78 3.27 1.60
CA GLY A 30 -5.00 2.55 1.34
C GLY A 30 -5.98 2.56 2.49
N GLN A 31 -6.98 1.68 2.39
CA GLN A 31 -8.00 1.48 3.41
C GLN A 31 -7.97 0.05 3.92
N LEU A 32 -8.10 -0.10 5.24
CA LEU A 32 -8.47 -1.35 5.88
C LEU A 32 -9.96 -1.32 6.23
N ARG A 33 -10.63 -2.44 5.99
CA ARG A 33 -12.01 -2.69 6.42
C ARG A 33 -12.11 -4.08 7.02
N LEU A 34 -12.87 -4.21 8.11
CA LEU A 34 -13.22 -5.49 8.70
C LEU A 34 -14.71 -5.74 8.46
N ASP A 35 -15.03 -6.74 7.65
CA ASP A 35 -16.43 -7.08 7.32
C ASP A 35 -16.85 -8.33 8.08
N THR A 36 -18.01 -8.29 8.74
CA THR A 36 -18.61 -9.49 9.34
C THR A 36 -19.42 -10.25 8.30
N VAL A 37 -19.05 -11.50 8.05
CA VAL A 37 -19.76 -12.42 7.15
C VAL A 37 -20.32 -13.58 7.97
N CYS A 38 -21.64 -13.72 7.98
CA CYS A 38 -22.34 -14.78 8.70
C CYS A 38 -22.94 -15.78 7.70
N SER A 39 -22.29 -16.93 7.52
CA SER A 39 -22.79 -18.03 6.67
C SER A 39 -22.91 -19.32 7.49
N GLU A 40 -21.83 -19.73 8.15
CA GLU A 40 -21.79 -20.86 9.10
C GLU A 40 -21.11 -20.39 10.39
N GLY A 41 -21.77 -19.45 11.07
CA GLY A 41 -21.14 -18.60 12.09
C GLY A 41 -20.64 -17.29 11.50
N CYS A 42 -20.38 -16.31 12.37
CA CYS A 42 -19.95 -14.97 11.97
C CYS A 42 -18.42 -14.87 12.03
N ASN A 43 -17.81 -14.68 10.87
CA ASN A 43 -16.38 -14.45 10.72
C ASN A 43 -16.12 -12.98 10.39
N THR A 44 -15.03 -12.42 10.90
CA THR A 44 -14.58 -11.08 10.51
C THR A 44 -13.49 -11.22 9.46
N ILE A 45 -13.75 -10.70 8.26
CA ILE A 45 -12.87 -10.80 7.11
C ILE A 45 -12.10 -9.49 6.96
N LEU A 46 -10.77 -9.59 6.83
CA LEU A 46 -9.92 -8.44 6.53
C LEU A 46 -9.99 -8.11 5.04
N ASN A 47 -10.28 -6.86 4.70
CA ASN A 47 -10.27 -6.36 3.33
C ASN A 47 -9.39 -5.12 3.23
N LEU A 48 -8.62 -5.03 2.15
CA LEU A 48 -7.72 -3.91 1.87
C LEU A 48 -8.06 -3.28 0.52
N LYS A 49 -7.86 -1.97 0.41
CA LYS A 49 -7.91 -1.24 -0.85
C LYS A 49 -6.65 -0.39 -0.96
N ASP A 50 -5.84 -0.61 -1.97
CA ASP A 50 -4.70 0.24 -2.31
C ASP A 50 -5.20 1.43 -3.15
N TYR A 51 -5.01 2.64 -2.67
CA TYR A 51 -5.41 3.84 -3.39
C TYR A 51 -4.42 4.25 -4.49
N ASN A 52 -3.17 3.79 -4.42
CA ASN A 52 -2.17 4.09 -5.44
C ASN A 52 -2.47 3.36 -6.75
N THR A 53 -2.83 2.08 -6.65
CA THR A 53 -3.10 1.20 -7.79
C THR A 53 -4.59 1.07 -8.10
N GLY A 54 -5.45 1.35 -7.11
CA GLY A 54 -6.88 1.05 -7.17
C GLY A 54 -7.20 -0.41 -6.88
N SER A 55 -6.19 -1.24 -6.57
CA SER A 55 -6.39 -2.66 -6.30
C SER A 55 -7.15 -2.91 -5.00
N THR A 56 -7.93 -3.99 -4.99
CA THR A 56 -8.66 -4.44 -3.80
C THR A 56 -8.26 -5.86 -3.45
N TYR A 57 -8.20 -6.17 -2.16
CA TYR A 57 -7.77 -7.46 -1.66
C TYR A 57 -8.76 -7.96 -0.60
N THR A 58 -9.13 -9.22 -0.70
CA THR A 58 -9.84 -9.94 0.35
C THR A 58 -8.89 -10.93 0.99
N CYS A 59 -8.75 -10.84 2.31
CA CYS A 59 -7.88 -11.67 3.10
C CYS A 59 -8.66 -12.73 3.89
N GLY A 60 -7.93 -13.53 4.66
CA GLY A 60 -8.52 -14.51 5.57
C GLY A 60 -9.26 -13.88 6.76
N THR A 61 -9.88 -14.76 7.55
CA THR A 61 -10.56 -14.40 8.79
C THR A 61 -9.56 -13.90 9.84
N VAL A 62 -9.91 -12.79 10.49
CA VAL A 62 -9.23 -12.24 11.66
C VAL A 62 -10.22 -12.12 12.83
N ASN A 63 -9.73 -12.12 14.06
CA ASN A 63 -10.53 -11.79 15.22
C ASN A 63 -9.74 -10.79 16.08
N PRO A 64 -10.12 -9.50 16.13
CA PRO A 64 -9.40 -8.48 16.89
C PRO A 64 -9.22 -8.82 18.39
N THR A 65 -10.06 -9.69 18.95
CA THR A 65 -9.93 -10.14 20.35
C THR A 65 -8.78 -11.14 20.54
N PHE A 66 -8.45 -11.92 19.52
CA PHE A 66 -7.40 -12.96 19.59
C PHE A 66 -6.13 -12.55 18.84
N CYS A 67 -6.28 -11.78 17.77
CA CYS A 67 -5.17 -11.23 16.99
C CYS A 67 -4.62 -10.00 17.73
N THR A 68 -3.64 -10.21 18.60
CA THR A 68 -3.06 -9.16 19.46
C THR A 68 -1.56 -9.01 19.18
N SER A 69 -0.91 -8.00 19.77
CA SER A 69 0.54 -7.79 19.58
C SER A 69 1.40 -8.98 20.03
N GLU A 70 0.90 -9.82 20.94
CA GLU A 70 1.57 -11.04 21.40
C GLU A 70 1.17 -12.29 20.60
N GLY A 71 0.08 -12.19 19.82
CA GLY A 71 -0.52 -13.28 19.06
C GLY A 71 -1.03 -12.80 17.70
N LEU A 72 -0.09 -12.51 16.80
CA LEU A 72 -0.36 -11.99 15.45
C LEU A 72 -1.15 -13.01 14.62
N CYS A 73 -2.14 -12.54 13.86
CA CYS A 73 -2.84 -13.39 12.90
C CYS A 73 -2.24 -13.25 11.51
N ARG A 74 -1.59 -14.31 11.03
CA ARG A 74 -1.10 -14.35 9.64
C ARG A 74 -2.22 -14.83 8.72
N VAL A 75 -2.63 -13.98 7.79
CA VAL A 75 -3.70 -14.26 6.82
C VAL A 75 -3.19 -14.16 5.39
N PHE A 76 -3.75 -14.97 4.51
CA PHE A 76 -3.50 -14.89 3.06
C PHE A 76 -4.48 -13.90 2.43
N CYS A 77 -3.98 -13.04 1.55
CA CYS A 77 -4.72 -12.02 0.83
C CYS A 77 -4.70 -12.30 -0.67
N THR A 78 -5.88 -12.25 -1.28
CA THR A 78 -6.06 -12.41 -2.72
C THR A 78 -6.60 -11.13 -3.31
N GLU A 79 -5.95 -10.65 -4.37
CA GLU A 79 -6.45 -9.53 -5.15
C GLU A 79 -7.77 -9.89 -5.81
N THR A 80 -8.79 -9.09 -5.52
CA THR A 80 -10.15 -9.20 -6.09
C THR A 80 -10.35 -8.27 -7.28
N SER A 81 -9.49 -7.25 -7.43
CA SER A 81 -9.35 -6.49 -8.67
C SER A 81 -8.62 -7.31 -9.75
N PRO A 82 -8.72 -6.93 -11.03
CA PRO A 82 -8.01 -7.60 -12.12
C PRO A 82 -6.47 -7.41 -11.96
N GLY A 83 -5.79 -8.43 -11.46
CA GLY A 83 -4.33 -8.43 -11.31
C GLY A 83 -3.77 -9.75 -10.81
N GLY A 84 -4.53 -10.49 -9.99
CA GLY A 84 -4.19 -11.84 -9.54
C GLY A 84 -3.00 -11.88 -8.57
N PHE A 85 -2.61 -10.74 -7.99
CA PHE A 85 -1.57 -10.67 -6.98
C PHE A 85 -2.06 -11.30 -5.66
N ASN A 86 -1.18 -12.03 -4.98
CA ASN A 86 -1.48 -12.66 -3.70
C ASN A 86 -0.30 -12.53 -2.75
N PHE A 87 -0.56 -12.37 -1.46
CA PHE A 87 0.47 -12.19 -0.44
C PHE A 87 -0.04 -12.58 0.95
N PHE A 88 0.87 -12.63 1.92
CA PHE A 88 0.52 -12.80 3.34
C PHE A 88 0.61 -11.47 4.07
N VAL A 89 -0.28 -11.29 5.04
CA VAL A 89 -0.25 -10.16 5.97
C VAL A 89 -0.30 -10.67 7.39
N GLN A 90 0.45 -10.05 8.30
CA GLN A 90 0.24 -10.24 9.73
C GLN A 90 -0.65 -9.11 10.25
N TYR A 91 -1.77 -9.47 10.86
CA TYR A 91 -2.72 -8.55 11.47
C TYR A 91 -2.68 -8.66 12.99
N TRP A 92 -2.72 -7.53 13.69
CA TRP A 92 -3.01 -7.50 15.11
C TRP A 92 -3.76 -6.22 15.51
N HIS A 93 -4.55 -6.34 16.57
CA HIS A 93 -5.25 -5.25 17.21
C HIS A 93 -4.57 -4.92 18.54
N THR A 94 -4.41 -3.63 18.84
CA THR A 94 -3.81 -3.15 20.08
C THR A 94 -4.88 -2.57 21.01
N ASN A 95 -4.61 -2.57 22.32
CA ASN A 95 -5.59 -2.16 23.34
C ASN A 95 -5.99 -0.67 23.30
N ASP A 96 -5.19 0.16 22.62
CA ASP A 96 -5.52 1.55 22.29
C ASP A 96 -6.47 1.67 21.08
N GLY A 97 -6.94 0.55 20.53
CA GLY A 97 -7.97 0.49 19.49
C GLY A 97 -7.40 0.59 18.08
N CYS A 98 -6.14 0.21 17.87
CA CYS A 98 -5.48 0.31 16.57
C CYS A 98 -5.35 -1.03 15.86
N ASN A 99 -5.65 -1.02 14.56
CA ASN A 99 -5.45 -2.12 13.64
C ASN A 99 -4.08 -1.96 12.98
N ASN A 100 -3.27 -3.01 13.06
CA ASN A 100 -1.92 -3.02 12.53
C ASN A 100 -1.78 -4.12 11.48
N LEU A 101 -1.01 -3.85 10.44
CA LEU A 101 -0.70 -4.75 9.35
C LEU A 101 0.79 -4.76 9.08
N ASP A 102 1.41 -5.94 9.05
CA ASP A 102 2.71 -6.13 8.41
C ASP A 102 2.49 -6.83 7.06
N PHE A 103 2.85 -6.16 5.97
CA PHE A 103 2.67 -6.64 4.59
C PHE A 103 3.69 -7.71 4.19
N GLN A 104 4.63 -8.05 5.08
CA GLN A 104 5.64 -9.08 4.90
C GLN A 104 6.50 -8.87 3.64
N GLY A 105 6.74 -7.60 3.28
CA GLY A 105 7.46 -7.21 2.07
C GLY A 105 6.62 -7.19 0.79
N ALA A 106 5.32 -7.46 0.87
CA ALA A 106 4.40 -7.23 -0.23
C ALA A 106 4.05 -5.74 -0.36
N LEU A 107 3.57 -5.34 -1.54
CA LEU A 107 3.15 -3.97 -1.85
C LEU A 107 4.22 -2.90 -1.58
N ASP A 108 5.50 -3.31 -1.60
CA ASP A 108 6.64 -2.46 -1.28
C ASP A 108 6.50 -1.75 0.08
N SER A 109 5.82 -2.43 1.01
CA SER A 109 5.45 -1.92 2.33
C SER A 109 5.86 -2.91 3.42
N HIS A 110 6.17 -2.35 4.60
CA HIS A 110 6.50 -3.13 5.78
C HIS A 110 5.34 -3.11 6.76
N HIS A 111 5.09 -1.97 7.42
CA HIS A 111 4.13 -1.89 8.52
C HIS A 111 3.21 -0.69 8.35
N GLY A 112 1.91 -0.95 8.39
CA GLY A 112 0.86 0.07 8.37
C GLY A 112 -0.06 -0.06 9.57
N TRP A 113 -0.66 1.04 9.99
CA TRP A 113 -1.66 1.03 11.05
C TRP A 113 -2.72 2.13 10.88
N CYS A 114 -3.86 1.91 11.53
CA CYS A 114 -4.92 2.89 11.72
C CYS A 114 -5.54 2.70 13.10
N CYS A 115 -6.16 3.73 13.67
CA CYS A 115 -6.88 3.60 14.94
C CYS A 115 -8.35 3.99 14.81
N GLY A 116 -9.18 3.40 15.67
CA GLY A 116 -10.62 3.64 15.71
C GLY A 116 -11.44 2.61 14.94
N GLY A 117 -12.64 3.01 14.53
CA GLY A 117 -13.55 2.13 13.80
C GLY A 117 -13.06 1.81 12.39
N THR A 118 -13.52 0.69 11.85
CA THR A 118 -13.27 0.34 10.44
C THR A 118 -14.52 0.66 9.60
N PRO A 119 -14.37 1.09 8.33
CA PRO A 119 -13.11 1.25 7.60
C PRO A 119 -12.25 2.42 8.11
N CYS A 120 -10.94 2.30 7.92
CA CYS A 120 -9.95 3.31 8.30
C CYS A 120 -8.84 3.38 7.24
N ASP A 121 -8.23 4.54 7.05
CA ASP A 121 -7.11 4.68 6.12
C ASP A 121 -5.79 4.31 6.81
N ILE A 122 -4.91 3.64 6.05
CA ILE A 122 -3.59 3.17 6.44
C ILE A 122 -2.55 3.79 5.50
N GLY A 123 -1.47 4.30 6.08
CA GLY A 123 -0.21 4.56 5.38
C GLY A 123 0.87 3.63 5.94
N ALA A 124 1.70 3.04 5.07
CA ALA A 124 2.62 1.98 5.44
C ALA A 124 3.91 1.98 4.61
#